data_AF-A0A7V9GSG6-F1
#
_entry.id   AF-A0A7V9GSG6-F1
#
_cell.length_a   1.000
_cell.length_b   1.000
_cell.length_c   1.000
_cell.angle_alpha   90.00
_cell.angle_beta   90.00
_cell.angle_gamma   90.00
#
_symmetry.space_group_name_H-M   'P 1'
#
loop_
_entity.id
_entity.type
_entity.pdbx_description
1 polymer ?
#
loop_
_entity_poly.entity_id
_entity_poly.type
_entity_poly.pdbx_seq_one_letter_code
_entity_poly.pdbx_strand_id
1 'polypeptide(L)'
;VYGAAAGAAALALRTRSWRELLVYSGSALAAGLLFYGPFLIAAGAGTVWDELIGVSLRERDYWTLPFPLGYDGPLRLGHLPKDGKDVLGFYVPLLLVLGLAVAAAGVWVRRFEARVAGLAVLGLGCLSYLVSRPDELHATPLLVVLAALLPICLAPLLVGAERSPGHPLGARSSVRGVLAVAAAALLALLLAHGVLNRGSALVRPEAAEAVDVDAAAGARVPPEEARALEATVTEVQRLVPPGGDIYVLPRRSDLVRIGNPLLYVLTERGNPTDRDFGLLSREGEQRAAIAALKRERPPALIRWTDPRSSRPEPNERGKPSGIVVLDEYVAANYERVARNGYYDVLVPVTSTRGPRSGPAVP
;
A
#
# COMPACT_ATOMS: atom_id res chain seq x y z
N VAL A 1 -0.18 16.42 -8.26
CA VAL A 1 -0.05 17.88 -7.99
C VAL A 1 1.37 18.26 -7.54
N TYR A 2 1.90 17.70 -6.45
CA TYR A 2 3.23 18.05 -5.93
C TYR A 2 4.40 17.83 -6.92
N GLY A 3 4.42 16.70 -7.64
CA GLY A 3 5.45 16.45 -8.66
C GLY A 3 5.39 17.41 -9.86
N ALA A 4 4.20 17.83 -10.26
CA ALA A 4 4.01 18.80 -11.34
C ALA A 4 4.46 20.21 -10.90
N ALA A 5 4.14 20.61 -9.67
CA ALA A 5 4.58 21.89 -9.09
C ALA A 5 6.11 21.92 -8.89
N ALA A 6 6.70 20.84 -8.39
CA ALA A 6 8.15 20.71 -8.24
C ALA A 6 8.88 20.68 -9.60
N GLY A 7 8.29 20.03 -10.62
CA GLY A 7 8.80 20.05 -11.99
C GLY A 7 8.73 21.43 -12.63
N ALA A 8 7.60 22.13 -12.47
CA ALA A 8 7.44 23.50 -12.93
C ALA A 8 8.41 24.47 -12.22
N ALA A 9 8.63 24.30 -10.92
CA ALA A 9 9.62 25.07 -10.16
C ALA A 9 11.06 24.78 -10.63
N ALA A 10 11.42 23.52 -10.85
CA ALA A 10 12.74 23.13 -11.35
C ALA A 10 13.00 23.66 -12.77
N LEU A 11 11.98 23.67 -13.64
CA LEU A 11 12.06 24.30 -14.96
C LEU A 11 12.15 25.83 -14.85
N ALA A 12 11.29 26.48 -14.06
CA ALA A 12 11.31 27.93 -13.87
C ALA A 12 12.67 28.44 -13.32
N LEU A 13 13.33 27.65 -12.46
CA LEU A 13 14.65 27.97 -11.92
C LEU A 13 15.79 27.77 -12.95
N ARG A 14 15.56 26.96 -13.99
CA ARG A 14 16.56 26.62 -15.01
C ARG A 14 16.39 27.42 -16.30
N THR A 15 15.16 27.69 -16.70
CA THR A 15 14.81 28.27 -18.00
C THR A 15 14.49 29.75 -17.82
N ARG A 16 15.18 30.64 -18.53
CA ARG A 16 14.77 32.04 -18.68
C ARG A 16 13.62 32.24 -19.68
N SER A 17 13.14 31.16 -20.30
CA SER A 17 12.13 31.18 -21.36
C SER A 17 10.76 30.78 -20.80
N TRP A 18 9.85 31.75 -20.72
CA TRP A 18 8.45 31.52 -20.34
C TRP A 18 7.74 30.54 -21.29
N ARG A 19 8.20 30.41 -22.55
CA ARG A 19 7.63 29.49 -23.53
C ARG A 19 7.83 28.03 -23.13
N GLU A 20 9.01 27.69 -22.63
CA GLU A 20 9.31 26.32 -22.19
C GLU A 20 8.50 25.95 -20.94
N LEU A 21 8.34 26.89 -20.01
CA LEU A 21 7.48 26.72 -18.85
C LEU A 21 6.02 26.51 -19.26
N LEU A 22 5.51 27.28 -20.23
CA LEU A 22 4.15 27.11 -20.74
C LEU A 22 3.97 25.78 -21.48
N VAL A 23 4.91 25.38 -22.34
CA VAL A 23 4.84 24.10 -23.05
C VAL A 23 4.83 22.95 -22.04
N TYR A 24 5.70 22.99 -21.03
CA TYR A 24 5.74 21.97 -19.99
C TYR A 24 4.44 21.95 -19.17
N SER A 25 4.01 23.10 -18.66
CA SER A 25 2.81 23.20 -17.81
C SER A 25 1.56 22.83 -18.59
N GLY A 26 1.46 23.26 -19.84
CA GLY A 26 0.39 22.89 -20.77
C GLY A 26 0.39 21.40 -21.09
N SER A 27 1.56 20.79 -21.31
CA SER A 27 1.68 19.34 -21.55
C SER A 27 1.29 18.53 -20.31
N ALA A 28 1.73 18.96 -19.12
CA ALA A 28 1.38 18.33 -17.85
C ALA A 28 -0.12 18.44 -17.55
N LEU A 29 -0.72 19.61 -17.82
CA LEU A 29 -2.15 19.81 -17.70
C LEU A 29 -2.93 18.96 -18.71
N ALA A 30 -2.50 18.93 -19.97
CA ALA A 30 -3.12 18.11 -21.01
C ALA A 30 -3.06 16.62 -20.67
N ALA A 31 -1.92 16.13 -20.20
CA ALA A 31 -1.78 14.76 -19.71
C ALA A 31 -2.69 14.50 -18.50
N GLY A 32 -2.72 15.43 -17.53
CA GLY A 32 -3.62 15.35 -16.38
C GLY A 32 -5.09 15.26 -16.79
N LEU A 33 -5.52 16.11 -17.72
CA LEU A 33 -6.89 16.09 -18.27
C LEU A 33 -7.16 14.84 -19.12
N LEU A 34 -6.17 14.31 -19.82
CA LEU A 34 -6.32 13.07 -20.58
C LEU A 34 -6.58 11.88 -19.62
N PHE A 35 -5.84 11.81 -18.51
CA PHE A 35 -5.99 10.73 -17.54
C PHE A 35 -7.21 10.88 -16.64
N TYR A 36 -7.52 12.11 -16.19
CA TYR A 36 -8.60 12.36 -15.23
C TYR A 36 -9.89 12.92 -15.84
N GLY A 37 -9.86 13.35 -17.10
CA GLY A 37 -10.99 13.92 -17.82
C GLY A 37 -12.22 13.01 -17.85
N PRO A 38 -12.09 11.71 -18.19
CA PRO A 38 -13.22 10.78 -18.16
C PRO A 38 -13.90 10.73 -16.78
N PHE A 39 -13.12 10.75 -15.69
CA PHE A 39 -13.64 10.74 -14.33
C PHE A 39 -14.28 12.08 -13.93
N LEU A 40 -13.69 13.20 -14.36
CA LEU A 40 -14.27 14.53 -14.16
C LEU A 40 -15.62 14.67 -14.85
N ILE A 41 -15.78 14.09 -16.04
CA ILE A 41 -17.04 14.06 -16.80
C ILE A 41 -18.06 13.14 -16.12
N ALA A 42 -17.65 11.93 -15.73
CA ALA A 42 -18.57 10.92 -15.19
C ALA A 42 -19.02 11.21 -13.75
N ALA A 43 -18.11 11.64 -12.88
CA ALA A 43 -18.35 11.78 -11.44
C ALA A 43 -18.45 13.24 -10.97
N GLY A 44 -18.03 14.20 -11.80
CA GLY A 44 -17.95 15.62 -11.46
C GLY A 44 -16.66 15.99 -10.71
N ALA A 45 -16.27 17.26 -10.81
CA ALA A 45 -15.03 17.77 -10.22
C ALA A 45 -14.99 17.66 -8.69
N GLY A 46 -16.13 17.84 -8.02
CA GLY A 46 -16.22 17.73 -6.56
C GLY A 46 -15.89 16.32 -6.06
N THR A 47 -16.48 15.30 -6.68
CA THR A 47 -16.23 13.89 -6.34
C THR A 47 -14.78 13.50 -6.64
N VAL A 48 -14.25 13.86 -7.81
CA VAL A 48 -12.86 13.58 -8.17
C VAL A 48 -11.88 14.25 -7.20
N TRP A 49 -12.14 15.51 -6.81
CA TRP A 49 -11.34 16.18 -5.80
C TRP A 49 -11.42 15.46 -4.45
N ASP A 50 -12.62 15.09 -4.02
CA ASP A 50 -12.83 14.47 -2.73
C ASP A 50 -12.13 13.11 -2.65
N GLU A 51 -12.27 12.26 -3.67
CA GLU A 51 -11.64 10.94 -3.72
C GLU A 51 -10.11 11.03 -3.87
N LEU A 52 -9.58 11.97 -4.66
CA LEU A 52 -8.12 12.10 -4.86
C LEU A 52 -7.39 12.80 -3.71
N ILE A 53 -8.05 13.76 -3.05
CA ILE A 53 -7.39 14.68 -2.11
C ILE A 53 -8.19 14.81 -0.82
N GLY A 54 -9.50 15.07 -0.89
CA GLY A 54 -10.34 15.36 0.27
C GLY A 54 -10.34 14.27 1.34
N VAL A 55 -10.63 13.03 0.95
CA VAL A 55 -10.64 11.85 1.83
C VAL A 55 -9.27 11.63 2.45
N SER A 56 -8.21 11.66 1.65
CA SER A 56 -6.83 11.50 2.14
C SER A 56 -6.44 12.55 3.17
N LEU A 57 -6.91 13.80 3.03
CA LEU A 57 -6.65 14.87 4.00
C LEU A 57 -7.48 14.70 5.28
N ARG A 58 -8.76 14.36 5.18
CA ARG A 58 -9.65 14.19 6.35
C ARG A 58 -9.34 12.93 7.14
N GLU A 59 -8.82 11.90 6.49
CA GLU A 59 -8.54 10.59 7.09
C GLU A 59 -7.04 10.34 7.29
N ARG A 60 -6.21 11.38 7.15
CA ARG A 60 -4.76 11.30 7.24
C ARG A 60 -4.29 10.46 8.45
N ASP A 61 -4.83 10.71 9.63
CA ASP A 61 -4.36 10.07 10.86
C ASP A 61 -4.74 8.57 10.95
N TYR A 62 -5.69 8.12 10.12
CA TYR A 62 -6.06 6.71 9.97
C TYR A 62 -5.14 5.97 8.99
N TRP A 63 -4.62 6.68 7.99
CA TRP A 63 -3.82 6.06 6.92
C TRP A 63 -2.32 6.20 7.14
N THR A 64 -1.89 7.23 7.86
CA THR A 64 -0.48 7.51 8.12
C THR A 64 0.11 6.60 9.17
N LEU A 65 1.39 6.23 8.98
CA LEU A 65 2.18 5.49 9.98
C LEU A 65 3.30 6.38 10.50
N PRO A 66 3.70 6.23 11.78
CA PRO A 66 4.84 6.95 12.32
C PRO A 66 6.12 6.56 11.57
N PHE A 67 7.01 7.52 11.39
CA PHE A 67 8.28 7.28 10.73
C PHE A 67 9.16 6.34 11.59
N PRO A 68 9.78 5.30 11.01
CA PRO A 68 10.47 4.26 11.76
C PRO A 68 11.83 4.75 12.28
N LEU A 69 11.83 5.34 13.48
CA LEU A 69 13.04 5.85 14.13
C LEU A 69 13.59 4.87 15.20
N GLY A 70 12.71 4.14 15.90
CA GLY A 70 13.08 3.17 16.94
C GLY A 70 12.69 1.74 16.56
N TYR A 71 13.68 0.85 16.44
CA TYR A 71 13.45 -0.58 16.22
C TYR A 71 13.29 -1.30 17.57
N ASP A 72 12.10 -1.85 17.81
CA ASP A 72 11.77 -2.58 19.05
C ASP A 72 11.82 -4.12 18.88
N GLY A 73 12.36 -4.61 17.76
CA GLY A 73 12.49 -6.04 17.52
C GLY A 73 13.68 -6.67 18.26
N PRO A 74 13.69 -8.01 18.40
CA PRO A 74 14.74 -8.72 19.12
C PRO A 74 16.08 -8.71 18.35
N LEU A 75 17.19 -8.67 19.09
CA LEU A 75 18.56 -8.89 18.57
C LEU A 75 19.19 -10.10 19.26
N ARG A 76 18.99 -11.29 18.70
CA ARG A 76 19.45 -12.55 19.28
C ARG A 76 20.71 -13.02 18.58
N LEU A 77 21.78 -13.27 19.34
CA LEU A 77 23.08 -13.71 18.80
C LEU A 77 22.98 -14.96 17.90
N GLY A 78 22.09 -15.91 18.23
CA GLY A 78 21.86 -17.12 17.42
C GLY A 78 21.00 -16.92 16.16
N HIS A 79 20.38 -15.75 15.99
CA HIS A 79 19.48 -15.43 14.88
C HIS A 79 19.88 -14.15 14.13
N LEU A 80 21.12 -13.68 14.29
CA LEU A 80 21.63 -12.45 13.69
C LEU A 80 21.34 -12.29 12.19
N PRO A 81 21.39 -13.33 11.33
CA PRO A 81 21.04 -13.15 9.92
C PRO A 81 19.57 -12.76 9.71
N LYS A 82 18.65 -13.33 10.51
CA LYS A 82 17.22 -13.01 10.45
C LYS A 82 16.96 -11.66 11.10
N ASP A 83 17.43 -11.47 12.33
CA ASP A 83 17.19 -10.24 13.09
C ASP A 83 17.84 -9.04 12.37
N GLY A 84 19.01 -9.23 11.74
CA GLY A 84 19.68 -8.20 10.92
C GLY A 84 18.92 -7.87 9.63
N LYS A 85 18.29 -8.86 8.97
CA LYS A 85 17.38 -8.62 7.85
C LYS A 85 16.18 -7.78 8.31
N ASP A 86 15.60 -8.12 9.46
CA ASP A 86 14.45 -7.41 10.02
C ASP A 86 14.81 -5.96 10.40
N VAL A 87 15.97 -5.73 11.01
CA VAL A 87 16.51 -4.38 11.30
C VAL A 87 16.71 -3.58 10.01
N LEU A 88 17.36 -4.18 9.00
CA LEU A 88 17.61 -3.51 7.74
C LEU A 88 16.30 -3.15 7.04
N GLY A 89 15.33 -4.07 7.00
CA GLY A 89 13.99 -3.86 6.48
C GLY A 89 13.26 -2.71 7.17
N PHE A 90 13.30 -2.69 8.50
CA PHE A 90 12.71 -1.63 9.32
C PHE A 90 13.26 -0.23 8.97
N TYR A 91 14.57 -0.11 8.76
CA TYR A 91 15.21 1.17 8.46
C TYR A 91 15.24 1.54 6.97
N VAL A 92 14.68 0.73 6.06
CA VAL A 92 14.62 1.09 4.63
C VAL A 92 14.02 2.49 4.40
N PRO A 93 12.86 2.87 4.99
CA PRO A 93 12.32 4.21 4.81
C PRO A 93 13.33 5.32 5.17
N LEU A 94 14.07 5.17 6.26
CA LEU A 94 15.10 6.12 6.67
C LEU A 94 16.27 6.15 5.68
N LEU A 95 16.76 4.98 5.24
CA LEU A 95 17.82 4.88 4.24
C LEU A 95 17.43 5.56 2.92
N LEU A 96 16.16 5.46 2.52
CA LEU A 96 15.65 6.15 1.33
C LEU A 96 15.64 7.67 1.50
N VAL A 97 15.23 8.19 2.66
CA VAL A 97 15.29 9.64 2.95
C VAL A 97 16.73 10.14 2.89
N LEU A 98 17.65 9.42 3.54
CA LEU A 98 19.08 9.76 3.53
C LEU A 98 19.67 9.66 2.11
N GLY A 99 19.29 8.64 1.35
CA GLY A 99 19.66 8.47 -0.05
C GLY A 99 19.23 9.63 -0.93
N LEU A 100 18.00 10.11 -0.76
CA LEU A 100 17.51 11.27 -1.51
C LEU A 100 18.25 12.55 -1.11
N ALA A 101 18.54 12.74 0.18
CA ALA A 101 19.32 13.88 0.66
C ALA A 101 20.76 13.88 0.08
N VAL A 102 21.44 12.74 0.12
CA VAL A 102 22.79 12.56 -0.45
C VAL A 102 22.76 12.79 -1.97
N ALA A 103 21.78 12.23 -2.67
CA ALA A 103 21.62 12.45 -4.10
C ALA A 103 21.42 13.94 -4.41
N ALA A 104 20.50 14.63 -3.72
CA ALA A 104 20.23 16.05 -3.89
C ALA A 104 21.48 16.92 -3.64
N ALA A 105 22.23 16.65 -2.57
CA ALA A 105 23.51 17.32 -2.31
C ALA A 105 24.53 17.06 -3.42
N GLY A 106 24.59 15.83 -3.93
CA GLY A 106 25.40 15.46 -5.09
C GLY A 106 25.06 16.25 -6.35
N VAL A 107 23.76 16.41 -6.66
CA VAL A 107 23.28 17.24 -7.78
C VAL A 107 23.72 18.69 -7.61
N TRP A 108 23.52 19.23 -6.40
CA TRP A 108 23.83 20.62 -6.07
C TRP A 108 25.32 20.92 -6.30
N VAL A 109 26.19 20.08 -5.77
CA VAL A 109 27.66 20.23 -5.86
C VAL A 109 28.18 20.07 -7.30
N ARG A 110 27.44 19.35 -8.16
CA ARG A 110 27.79 19.11 -9.57
C ARG A 110 27.21 20.13 -10.55
N ARG A 111 26.43 21.10 -10.07
CA ARG A 111 25.75 22.12 -10.88
C ARG A 111 24.79 21.52 -11.92
N PHE A 112 23.62 21.10 -11.42
CA PHE A 112 22.33 20.96 -12.14
C PHE A 112 22.34 20.45 -13.59
N GLU A 113 22.38 19.13 -13.76
CA GLU A 113 21.96 18.48 -15.00
C GLU A 113 20.44 18.26 -15.03
N ALA A 114 19.79 18.48 -16.18
CA ALA A 114 18.31 18.45 -16.30
C ALA A 114 17.72 17.10 -15.90
N ARG A 115 18.37 16.03 -16.36
CA ARG A 115 17.95 14.64 -16.13
C ARG A 115 17.96 14.33 -14.63
N VAL A 116 19.00 14.76 -13.93
CA VAL A 116 19.17 14.53 -12.50
C VAL A 116 18.18 15.38 -11.70
N ALA A 117 17.91 16.61 -12.13
CA ALA A 117 16.87 17.45 -11.53
C ALA A 117 15.46 16.84 -11.68
N GLY A 118 15.14 16.28 -12.85
CA GLY A 118 13.86 15.58 -13.07
C GLY A 118 13.71 14.36 -12.15
N LEU A 119 14.75 13.55 -12.01
CA LEU A 119 14.76 12.41 -11.07
C LEU A 119 14.67 12.86 -9.61
N ALA A 120 15.31 13.97 -9.23
CA ALA A 120 15.19 14.52 -7.88
C ALA A 120 13.76 15.00 -7.57
N VAL A 121 13.10 15.66 -8.52
CA VAL A 121 11.69 16.07 -8.42
C VAL A 121 10.79 14.84 -8.27
N LEU A 122 11.00 13.81 -9.09
CA LEU A 122 10.27 12.55 -8.95
C LEU A 122 10.51 11.92 -7.57
N GLY A 123 11.76 11.92 -7.11
CA GLY A 123 12.15 11.45 -5.78
C GLY A 123 11.45 12.19 -4.65
N LEU A 124 11.26 13.51 -4.75
CA LEU A 124 10.47 14.28 -3.78
C LEU A 124 8.99 13.89 -3.78
N GLY A 125 8.42 13.60 -4.95
CA GLY A 125 7.08 13.02 -5.07
C GLY A 125 6.97 11.66 -4.37
N CYS A 126 7.91 10.75 -4.66
CA CYS A 126 7.97 9.45 -4.00
C CYS A 126 8.25 9.56 -2.50
N LEU A 127 9.01 10.55 -2.05
CA LEU A 127 9.22 10.85 -0.62
C LEU A 127 7.90 11.24 0.05
N SER A 128 7.10 12.11 -0.58
CA SER A 128 5.79 12.46 -0.01
C SER A 128 4.87 11.26 0.14
N TYR A 129 4.91 10.33 -0.82
CA TYR A 129 4.19 9.05 -0.76
C TYR A 129 4.72 8.17 0.38
N LEU A 130 6.04 8.02 0.50
CA LEU A 130 6.66 7.26 1.59
C LEU A 130 6.33 7.84 2.98
N VAL A 131 6.43 9.16 3.15
CA VAL A 131 6.15 9.84 4.44
C VAL A 131 4.68 9.73 4.81
N SER A 132 3.77 9.64 3.83
CA SER A 132 2.38 9.36 4.13
C SER A 132 2.18 7.98 4.74
N ARG A 133 3.00 6.97 4.43
CA ARG A 133 2.89 5.64 5.04
C ARG A 133 4.21 4.87 4.90
N PRO A 134 5.13 4.93 5.88
CA PRO A 134 6.47 4.33 5.78
C PRO A 134 6.48 2.79 5.92
N ASP A 135 5.87 2.09 4.97
CA ASP A 135 5.93 0.63 4.84
C ASP A 135 6.63 0.20 3.53
N GLU A 136 6.83 -1.12 3.36
CA GLU A 136 7.56 -1.68 2.22
C GLU A 136 6.90 -1.36 0.86
N LEU A 137 5.57 -1.29 0.81
CA LEU A 137 4.84 -0.99 -0.42
C LEU A 137 5.09 0.45 -0.85
N HIS A 138 5.05 1.38 0.09
CA HIS A 138 5.24 2.81 -0.16
C HIS A 138 6.72 3.20 -0.33
N ALA A 139 7.65 2.36 0.14
CA ALA A 139 9.09 2.51 -0.08
C ALA A 139 9.52 2.22 -1.53
N THR A 140 8.82 1.34 -2.23
CA THR A 140 9.23 0.84 -3.55
C THR A 140 9.45 1.93 -4.60
N PRO A 141 8.55 2.93 -4.77
CA PRO A 141 8.78 3.99 -5.76
C PRO A 141 10.06 4.80 -5.52
N LEU A 142 10.34 5.18 -4.28
CA LEU A 142 11.55 5.95 -3.96
C LEU A 142 12.81 5.10 -4.09
N LEU A 143 12.73 3.80 -3.75
CA LEU A 143 13.82 2.84 -3.98
C LEU A 143 14.23 2.78 -5.46
N VAL A 144 13.27 2.70 -6.38
CA VAL A 144 13.54 2.69 -7.84
C VAL A 144 14.22 3.97 -8.29
N VAL A 145 13.76 5.13 -7.82
CA VAL A 145 14.38 6.42 -8.15
C VAL A 145 15.83 6.48 -7.65
N LEU A 146 16.09 6.01 -6.42
CA LEU A 146 17.44 6.02 -5.85
C LEU A 146 18.38 5.00 -6.46
N ALA A 147 17.86 3.87 -6.95
CA ALA A 147 18.65 2.91 -7.73
C ALA A 147 19.23 3.56 -9.00
N ALA A 148 18.57 4.58 -9.57
CA ALA A 148 19.10 5.37 -10.68
C ALA A 148 19.99 6.56 -10.21
N LEU A 149 19.57 7.29 -9.17
CA LEU A 149 20.25 8.51 -8.72
C LEU A 149 21.60 8.25 -8.02
N LEU A 150 21.70 7.21 -7.18
CA LEU A 150 22.91 6.95 -6.40
C LEU A 150 24.12 6.58 -7.30
N PRO A 151 24.00 5.68 -8.30
CA PRO A 151 25.11 5.41 -9.24
C PRO A 151 25.58 6.64 -10.01
N ILE A 152 24.68 7.55 -10.39
CA ILE A 152 25.06 8.81 -11.03
C ILE A 152 25.95 9.63 -10.09
N CYS A 153 25.67 9.64 -8.79
CA CYS A 153 26.49 10.31 -7.78
C CYS A 153 27.86 9.65 -7.58
N LEU A 154 27.98 8.34 -7.86
CA LEU A 154 29.22 7.56 -7.79
C LEU A 154 30.14 7.71 -9.00
N ALA A 155 29.60 8.07 -10.16
CA ALA A 155 30.36 8.18 -11.41
C ALA A 155 31.70 8.95 -11.30
N PRO A 156 31.83 10.05 -10.52
CA PRO A 156 33.10 10.75 -10.37
C PRO A 156 34.19 9.95 -9.64
N LEU A 157 33.85 9.01 -8.75
CA LEU A 157 34.83 8.09 -8.15
C LEU A 157 35.28 7.04 -9.15
N LEU A 158 34.35 6.52 -9.95
CA LEU A 158 34.61 5.43 -10.90
C LEU A 158 35.39 5.91 -12.13
N VAL A 159 35.04 7.09 -12.65
CA VAL A 159 35.66 7.67 -13.86
C VAL A 159 36.82 8.61 -13.51
N GLY A 160 36.84 9.18 -12.29
CA GLY A 160 37.87 10.12 -11.86
C GLY A 160 39.19 9.49 -11.41
N ALA A 161 39.27 8.15 -11.33
CA ALA A 161 40.50 7.43 -11.02
C ALA A 161 41.59 7.56 -12.11
N GLU A 162 41.23 8.04 -13.31
CA GLU A 162 42.18 8.28 -14.41
C GLU A 162 42.86 9.67 -14.38
N ARG A 163 42.70 10.47 -13.32
CA ARG A 163 43.27 11.83 -13.31
C ARG A 163 44.78 11.86 -13.09
N SER A 164 45.45 12.55 -14.03
CA SER A 164 46.88 12.82 -14.09
C SER A 164 47.49 13.27 -12.76
N PRO A 165 48.65 12.71 -12.37
CA PRO A 165 49.37 13.10 -11.16
C PRO A 165 49.81 14.57 -11.27
N GLY A 166 49.27 15.46 -10.43
CA GLY A 166 49.78 16.83 -10.33
C GLY A 166 48.82 17.93 -9.87
N HIS A 167 47.50 17.70 -9.83
CA HIS A 167 46.58 18.75 -9.34
C HIS A 167 46.25 18.58 -7.84
N PRO A 168 46.56 19.56 -6.98
CA PRO A 168 46.25 19.50 -5.56
C PRO A 168 44.73 19.44 -5.34
N LEU A 169 44.33 18.54 -4.45
CA LEU A 169 42.94 18.31 -4.03
C LEU A 169 42.41 19.54 -3.26
N GLY A 170 41.81 20.50 -3.96
CA GLY A 170 41.09 21.60 -3.30
C GLY A 170 39.86 21.09 -2.55
N ALA A 171 39.44 21.72 -1.45
CA ALA A 171 38.36 21.28 -0.53
C ALA A 171 37.05 20.76 -1.18
N ARG A 172 36.73 21.16 -2.41
CA ARG A 172 35.60 20.62 -3.20
C ARG A 172 35.77 19.15 -3.60
N SER A 173 36.99 18.63 -3.72
CA SER A 173 37.23 17.21 -3.95
C SER A 173 36.89 16.38 -2.71
N SER A 174 37.14 16.91 -1.51
CA SER A 174 36.83 16.23 -0.25
C SER A 174 35.32 16.05 -0.05
N VAL A 175 34.52 17.09 -0.27
CA VAL A 175 33.04 17.00 -0.15
C VAL A 175 32.46 16.00 -1.15
N ARG A 176 32.96 16.00 -2.40
CA ARG A 176 32.52 15.04 -3.42
C ARG A 176 32.89 13.60 -3.06
N GLY A 177 34.07 13.39 -2.49
CA GLY A 177 34.50 12.09 -1.98
C GLY A 177 33.57 11.58 -0.88
N VAL A 178 33.26 12.41 0.12
CA VAL A 178 32.34 12.04 1.21
C VAL A 178 30.95 11.70 0.68
N LEU A 179 30.38 12.51 -0.22
CA LEU A 179 29.06 12.25 -0.80
C LEU A 179 29.03 10.95 -1.61
N ALA A 180 30.11 10.66 -2.32
CA ALA A 180 30.19 9.43 -3.11
C ALA A 180 30.38 8.19 -2.23
N VAL A 181 31.19 8.26 -1.16
CA VAL A 181 31.27 7.17 -0.17
C VAL A 181 29.91 6.95 0.51
N ALA A 182 29.21 8.01 0.89
CA ALA A 182 27.87 7.91 1.46
C ALA A 182 26.87 7.28 0.47
N ALA A 183 26.89 7.70 -0.80
CA ALA A 183 26.05 7.11 -1.84
C ALA A 183 26.35 5.62 -2.06
N ALA A 184 27.63 5.22 -1.99
CA ALA A 184 28.05 3.83 -2.14
C ALA A 184 27.54 2.98 -0.98
N ALA A 185 27.70 3.46 0.25
CA ALA A 185 27.22 2.79 1.46
C ALA A 185 25.69 2.61 1.43
N LEU A 186 24.96 3.67 1.07
CA LEU A 186 23.50 3.62 0.95
C LEU A 186 23.04 2.65 -0.14
N LEU A 187 23.67 2.70 -1.33
CA LEU A 187 23.37 1.76 -2.40
C LEU A 187 23.65 0.31 -1.97
N ALA A 188 24.77 0.06 -1.29
CA ALA A 188 25.11 -1.26 -0.77
C ALA A 188 24.08 -1.78 0.24
N LEU A 189 23.62 -0.94 1.16
CA LEU A 189 22.57 -1.32 2.13
C LEU A 189 21.23 -1.62 1.44
N LEU A 190 20.83 -0.84 0.46
CA LEU A 190 19.60 -1.07 -0.31
C LEU A 190 19.69 -2.33 -1.17
N LEU A 191 20.85 -2.59 -1.78
CA LEU A 191 21.12 -3.84 -2.49
C LEU A 191 21.10 -5.03 -1.53
N ALA A 192 21.72 -4.92 -0.35
CA ALA A 192 21.69 -5.96 0.67
C ALA A 192 20.24 -6.24 1.10
N HIS A 193 19.41 -5.23 1.29
CA HIS A 193 17.98 -5.40 1.58
C HIS A 193 17.27 -6.19 0.47
N GLY A 194 17.45 -5.79 -0.79
CA GLY A 194 16.87 -6.49 -1.94
C GLY A 194 17.34 -7.95 -2.05
N VAL A 195 18.64 -8.19 -1.88
CA VAL A 195 19.26 -9.53 -1.91
C VAL A 195 18.76 -10.38 -0.75
N LEU A 196 18.66 -9.86 0.47
CA LEU A 196 18.18 -10.61 1.63
C LEU A 196 16.68 -10.94 1.50
N ASN A 197 15.89 -10.05 0.91
CA ASN A 197 14.46 -10.29 0.66
C ASN A 197 14.23 -11.32 -0.44
N ARG A 198 14.99 -11.27 -1.54
CA ARG A 198 14.86 -12.23 -2.65
C ARG A 198 15.58 -13.55 -2.37
N GLY A 199 16.73 -13.50 -1.72
CA GLY A 199 17.53 -14.67 -1.36
C GLY A 199 16.79 -15.62 -0.42
N SER A 200 16.00 -15.09 0.53
CA SER A 200 15.16 -15.96 1.36
C SER A 200 14.14 -16.76 0.55
N ALA A 201 13.58 -16.16 -0.51
CA ALA A 201 12.63 -16.84 -1.39
C ALA A 201 13.31 -17.90 -2.28
N LEU A 202 14.58 -17.71 -2.64
CA LEU A 202 15.35 -18.70 -3.40
C LEU A 202 15.78 -19.91 -2.56
N VAL A 203 16.18 -19.68 -1.31
CA VAL A 203 16.70 -20.73 -0.42
C VAL A 203 15.57 -21.51 0.26
N ARG A 204 14.45 -20.84 0.55
CA ARG A 204 13.27 -21.42 1.19
C ARG A 204 12.03 -20.93 0.46
N PRO A 205 11.74 -21.46 -0.74
CA PRO A 205 10.50 -21.12 -1.41
C PRO A 205 9.34 -21.52 -0.50
N GLU A 206 8.45 -20.57 -0.23
CA GLU A 206 7.19 -20.90 0.44
C GLU A 206 6.42 -21.87 -0.46
N ALA A 207 5.84 -22.92 0.13
CA ALA A 207 4.97 -23.81 -0.61
C ALA A 207 3.83 -22.98 -1.19
N ALA A 208 3.66 -23.05 -2.51
CA ALA A 208 2.66 -22.27 -3.23
C ALA A 208 1.93 -23.18 -4.23
N GLU A 209 0.62 -23.19 -4.13
CA GLU A 209 -0.30 -23.94 -4.98
C GLU A 209 -1.09 -22.95 -5.84
N ALA A 210 -1.43 -23.35 -7.07
CA ALA A 210 -2.32 -22.53 -7.89
C ALA A 210 -3.72 -22.54 -7.28
N VAL A 211 -4.42 -21.41 -7.34
CA VAL A 211 -5.85 -21.36 -6.97
C VAL A 211 -6.65 -21.79 -8.19
N ASP A 212 -7.38 -22.90 -8.08
CA ASP A 212 -8.20 -23.46 -9.16
C ASP A 212 -9.56 -22.76 -9.25
N VAL A 213 -9.52 -21.48 -9.60
CA VAL A 213 -10.69 -20.63 -9.86
C VAL A 213 -10.39 -19.80 -11.10
N ASP A 214 -11.30 -19.74 -12.07
CA ASP A 214 -11.08 -19.07 -13.36
C ASP A 214 -10.62 -17.62 -13.21
N ALA A 215 -11.26 -16.86 -12.32
CA ALA A 215 -10.90 -15.47 -12.01
C ALA A 215 -9.51 -15.31 -11.36
N ALA A 216 -8.93 -16.40 -10.87
CA ALA A 216 -7.62 -16.45 -10.22
C ALA A 216 -6.54 -17.09 -11.10
N ALA A 217 -6.78 -17.30 -12.40
CA ALA A 217 -5.86 -18.02 -13.27
C ALA A 217 -4.41 -17.48 -13.17
N GLY A 218 -3.49 -18.34 -12.73
CA GLY A 218 -2.07 -18.01 -12.55
C GLY A 218 -1.69 -17.45 -11.16
N ALA A 219 -2.65 -17.17 -10.28
CA ALA A 219 -2.40 -16.81 -8.90
C ALA A 219 -1.93 -18.04 -8.10
N ARG A 220 -0.97 -17.83 -7.18
CA ARG A 220 -0.46 -18.88 -6.30
C ARG A 220 -0.45 -18.39 -4.86
N VAL A 221 -0.90 -19.24 -3.95
CA VAL A 221 -0.99 -18.95 -2.50
C VAL A 221 -0.56 -20.20 -1.71
N PRO A 222 -0.37 -20.11 -0.38
CA PRO A 222 -0.10 -21.30 0.43
C PRO A 222 -1.20 -22.38 0.22
N PRO A 223 -0.85 -23.68 0.18
CA PRO A 223 -1.79 -24.76 -0.14
C PRO A 223 -3.08 -24.75 0.70
N GLU A 224 -2.99 -24.41 1.98
CA GLU A 224 -4.16 -24.32 2.85
C GLU A 224 -5.09 -23.16 2.48
N GLU A 225 -4.51 -22.03 2.07
CA GLU A 225 -5.27 -20.87 1.60
C GLU A 225 -5.90 -21.16 0.23
N ALA A 226 -5.21 -21.87 -0.67
CA ALA A 226 -5.75 -22.25 -1.98
C ALA A 226 -7.02 -23.08 -1.82
N ARG A 227 -6.94 -24.17 -1.03
CA ARG A 227 -8.10 -25.02 -0.72
C ARG A 227 -9.22 -24.25 -0.01
N ALA A 228 -8.88 -23.35 0.90
CA ALA A 228 -9.86 -22.54 1.61
C ALA A 228 -10.60 -21.56 0.68
N LEU A 229 -9.87 -20.93 -0.25
CA LEU A 229 -10.42 -20.03 -1.28
C LEU A 229 -11.32 -20.80 -2.24
N GLU A 230 -10.87 -21.92 -2.80
CA GLU A 230 -11.64 -22.77 -3.72
C GLU A 230 -12.94 -23.27 -3.10
N ALA A 231 -12.89 -23.76 -1.85
CA ALA A 231 -14.07 -24.19 -1.11
C ALA A 231 -15.03 -23.03 -0.82
N THR A 232 -14.50 -21.84 -0.52
CA THR A 232 -15.30 -20.63 -0.30
C THR A 232 -15.98 -20.16 -1.58
N VAL A 233 -15.25 -20.14 -2.70
CA VAL A 233 -15.79 -19.77 -4.01
C VAL A 233 -16.87 -20.75 -4.44
N THR A 234 -16.62 -22.05 -4.32
CA THR A 234 -17.61 -23.10 -4.64
C THR A 234 -18.89 -22.91 -3.82
N GLU A 235 -18.77 -22.68 -2.51
CA GLU A 235 -19.93 -22.52 -1.63
C GLU A 235 -20.72 -21.24 -1.96
N VAL A 236 -20.04 -20.13 -2.23
CA VAL A 236 -20.68 -18.88 -2.64
C VAL A 236 -21.38 -19.02 -3.99
N GLN A 237 -20.74 -19.67 -4.97
CA GLN A 237 -21.34 -19.89 -6.29
C GLN A 237 -22.58 -20.78 -6.22
N ARG A 238 -22.63 -21.72 -5.26
CA ARG A 238 -23.82 -22.54 -4.96
C ARG A 238 -24.96 -21.73 -4.35
N LEU A 239 -24.63 -20.76 -3.49
CA LEU A 239 -25.60 -19.96 -2.73
C LEU A 239 -26.11 -18.72 -3.47
N VAL A 240 -25.26 -18.13 -4.31
CA VAL A 240 -25.52 -16.84 -4.97
C VAL A 240 -25.44 -17.03 -6.49
N PRO A 241 -26.49 -16.72 -7.25
CA PRO A 241 -26.47 -16.85 -8.70
C PRO A 241 -25.42 -15.92 -9.34
N PRO A 242 -24.95 -16.23 -10.57
CA PRO A 242 -24.05 -15.35 -11.31
C PRO A 242 -24.60 -13.91 -11.39
N GLY A 243 -23.72 -12.93 -11.17
CA GLY A 243 -24.09 -11.51 -11.13
C GLY A 243 -24.84 -11.05 -9.88
N GLY A 244 -25.14 -11.96 -8.94
CA GLY A 244 -25.67 -11.60 -7.63
C GLY A 244 -24.62 -10.96 -6.72
N ASP A 245 -25.10 -10.35 -5.63
CA ASP A 245 -24.25 -9.67 -4.66
C ASP A 245 -23.89 -10.56 -3.47
N ILE A 246 -22.66 -10.39 -2.99
CA ILE A 246 -22.22 -10.83 -1.66
C ILE A 246 -21.72 -9.63 -0.89
N TYR A 247 -21.53 -9.76 0.42
CA TYR A 247 -20.79 -8.74 1.17
C TYR A 247 -19.68 -9.36 2.00
N VAL A 248 -18.49 -8.81 1.84
CA VAL A 248 -17.27 -9.27 2.51
C VAL A 248 -16.96 -8.33 3.66
N LEU A 249 -16.95 -8.87 4.88
CA LEU A 249 -16.65 -8.12 6.09
C LEU A 249 -15.37 -8.64 6.76
N PRO A 250 -14.59 -7.76 7.41
CA PRO A 250 -13.42 -8.18 8.19
C PRO A 250 -13.83 -8.94 9.45
N ARG A 251 -12.85 -9.49 10.16
CA ARG A 251 -13.05 -10.17 11.44
C ARG A 251 -13.78 -9.30 12.47
N ARG A 252 -13.48 -7.99 12.47
CA ARG A 252 -13.99 -6.97 13.39
C ARG A 252 -14.28 -5.71 12.61
N SER A 253 -15.49 -5.17 12.72
CA SER A 253 -15.85 -3.92 12.04
C SER A 253 -15.31 -2.69 12.78
N ASP A 254 -15.02 -2.80 14.09
CA ASP A 254 -14.49 -1.71 14.92
C ASP A 254 -12.95 -1.56 14.85
N LEU A 255 -12.26 -2.52 14.24
CA LEU A 255 -10.81 -2.57 14.12
C LEU A 255 -10.42 -3.22 12.79
N VAL A 256 -10.33 -2.40 11.74
CA VAL A 256 -10.07 -2.86 10.36
C VAL A 256 -8.71 -2.39 9.89
N ARG A 257 -7.78 -3.33 9.70
CA ARG A 257 -6.46 -3.10 9.08
C ARG A 257 -6.45 -3.45 7.59
N ILE A 258 -7.16 -4.48 7.18
CA ILE A 258 -7.24 -4.90 5.78
C ILE A 258 -8.53 -5.68 5.58
N GLY A 259 -9.23 -5.41 4.47
CA GLY A 259 -10.37 -6.21 3.99
C GLY A 259 -9.92 -7.24 2.95
N ASN A 260 -10.86 -8.02 2.42
CA ASN A 260 -10.56 -8.96 1.34
C ASN A 260 -11.53 -8.82 0.15
N PRO A 261 -11.54 -7.66 -0.53
CA PRO A 261 -12.42 -7.44 -1.68
C PRO A 261 -12.04 -8.28 -2.90
N LEU A 262 -10.87 -8.94 -2.89
CA LEU A 262 -10.52 -9.94 -3.89
C LEU A 262 -11.58 -11.05 -3.97
N LEU A 263 -12.29 -11.34 -2.87
CA LEU A 263 -13.39 -12.31 -2.88
C LEU A 263 -14.54 -11.93 -3.83
N TYR A 264 -14.81 -10.64 -4.08
CA TYR A 264 -15.79 -10.23 -5.09
C TYR A 264 -15.37 -10.68 -6.49
N VAL A 265 -14.07 -10.53 -6.79
CA VAL A 265 -13.48 -10.95 -8.07
C VAL A 265 -13.46 -12.47 -8.17
N LEU A 266 -12.95 -13.17 -7.14
CA LEU A 266 -12.82 -14.62 -7.14
C LEU A 266 -14.15 -15.36 -7.23
N THR A 267 -15.19 -14.80 -6.61
CA THR A 267 -16.53 -15.39 -6.66
C THR A 267 -17.33 -14.92 -7.87
N GLU A 268 -16.85 -13.91 -8.60
CA GLU A 268 -17.58 -13.20 -9.65
C GLU A 268 -18.95 -12.71 -9.14
N ARG A 269 -18.96 -12.05 -7.97
CA ARG A 269 -20.15 -11.49 -7.32
C ARG A 269 -19.95 -10.00 -7.03
N GLY A 270 -21.04 -9.24 -7.09
CA GLY A 270 -21.02 -7.80 -6.83
C GLY A 270 -20.88 -7.47 -5.35
N ASN A 271 -20.50 -6.22 -5.08
CA ASN A 271 -20.55 -5.62 -3.75
C ASN A 271 -21.83 -4.74 -3.66
N PRO A 272 -22.73 -4.98 -2.69
CA PRO A 272 -23.97 -4.20 -2.54
C PRO A 272 -23.73 -2.78 -2.02
N THR A 273 -22.49 -2.46 -1.62
CA THR A 273 -22.06 -1.13 -1.17
C THR A 273 -21.36 -0.37 -2.29
N ASP A 274 -21.37 0.95 -2.19
CA ASP A 274 -20.66 1.86 -3.09
C ASP A 274 -19.16 1.96 -2.80
N ARG A 275 -18.67 1.25 -1.77
CA ARG A 275 -17.27 1.31 -1.31
C ARG A 275 -16.72 -0.08 -0.99
N ASP A 276 -15.74 -0.50 -1.77
CA ASP A 276 -14.97 -1.74 -1.53
C ASP A 276 -13.95 -1.59 -0.39
N PHE A 277 -13.52 -0.35 -0.15
CA PHE A 277 -12.50 0.02 0.82
C PHE A 277 -12.95 1.27 1.58
N GLY A 278 -13.41 1.08 2.81
CA GLY A 278 -13.79 2.16 3.72
C GLY A 278 -13.24 1.89 5.11
N LEU A 279 -13.28 2.91 5.98
CA LEU A 279 -12.76 2.73 7.31
C LEU A 279 -13.58 1.74 8.13
N LEU A 280 -14.88 1.49 7.93
CA LEU A 280 -15.77 0.61 8.74
C LEU A 280 -15.74 0.82 10.27
N SER A 281 -14.73 1.48 10.84
CA SER A 281 -14.56 1.76 12.25
C SER A 281 -15.44 2.91 12.72
N ARG A 282 -16.06 3.64 11.78
CA ARG A 282 -17.01 4.73 12.06
C ARG A 282 -18.45 4.25 12.00
N GLU A 283 -19.27 4.75 12.91
CA GLU A 283 -20.70 4.39 12.99
C GLU A 283 -21.46 4.70 11.70
N GLY A 284 -21.23 5.87 11.09
CA GLY A 284 -21.90 6.25 9.85
C GLY A 284 -21.63 5.28 8.71
N GLU A 285 -20.39 4.76 8.62
CA GLU A 285 -19.99 3.79 7.59
C GLU A 285 -20.62 2.41 7.84
N GLN A 286 -20.65 1.96 9.11
CA GLN A 286 -21.35 0.73 9.47
C GLN A 286 -22.86 0.82 9.21
N ARG A 287 -23.49 1.96 9.53
CA ARG A 287 -24.92 2.18 9.26
C ARG A 287 -25.22 2.22 7.76
N ALA A 288 -24.33 2.80 6.95
CA ALA A 288 -24.45 2.78 5.49
C ALA A 288 -24.35 1.35 4.94
N ALA A 289 -23.39 0.56 5.43
CA ALA A 289 -23.28 -0.86 5.10
C ALA A 289 -24.54 -1.64 5.50
N ILE A 290 -25.06 -1.45 6.71
CA ILE A 290 -26.32 -2.07 7.16
C ILE A 290 -27.48 -1.66 6.24
N ALA A 291 -27.58 -0.39 5.85
CA ALA A 291 -28.63 0.08 4.94
C ALA A 291 -28.55 -0.60 3.57
N ALA A 292 -27.35 -0.77 3.02
CA ALA A 292 -27.13 -1.53 1.80
C ALA A 292 -27.53 -3.01 1.96
N LEU A 293 -27.10 -3.67 3.05
CA LEU A 293 -27.47 -5.06 3.34
C LEU A 293 -28.98 -5.26 3.49
N LYS A 294 -29.70 -4.29 4.05
CA LYS A 294 -31.16 -4.33 4.17
C LYS A 294 -31.86 -4.14 2.83
N ARG A 295 -31.28 -3.33 1.95
CA ARG A 295 -31.82 -3.00 0.63
C ARG A 295 -31.61 -4.15 -0.35
N GLU A 296 -30.37 -4.59 -0.52
CA GLU A 296 -30.00 -5.62 -1.50
C GLU A 296 -30.25 -7.04 -1.01
N ARG A 297 -30.22 -7.27 0.31
CA ARG A 297 -30.44 -8.58 0.95
C ARG A 297 -29.60 -9.68 0.29
N PRO A 298 -28.26 -9.53 0.23
CA PRO A 298 -27.41 -10.49 -0.44
C PRO A 298 -27.62 -11.90 0.12
N PRO A 299 -27.74 -12.94 -0.72
CA PRO A 299 -28.01 -14.29 -0.24
C PRO A 299 -26.87 -14.89 0.60
N ALA A 300 -25.66 -14.34 0.49
CA ALA A 300 -24.52 -14.73 1.30
C ALA A 300 -23.65 -13.53 1.73
N LEU A 301 -23.05 -13.63 2.91
CA LEU A 301 -21.95 -12.79 3.36
C LEU A 301 -20.71 -13.65 3.60
N ILE A 302 -19.53 -13.04 3.52
CA ILE A 302 -18.27 -13.69 3.89
C ILE A 302 -17.61 -12.88 4.99
N ARG A 303 -17.47 -13.46 6.18
CA ARG A 303 -16.64 -12.89 7.24
C ARG A 303 -15.22 -13.45 7.14
N TRP A 304 -14.28 -12.59 6.77
CA TRP A 304 -12.86 -12.94 6.72
C TRP A 304 -12.23 -12.82 8.11
N THR A 305 -12.07 -13.96 8.77
CA THR A 305 -11.64 -14.10 10.17
C THR A 305 -10.12 -14.11 10.38
N ASP A 306 -9.33 -13.85 9.33
CA ASP A 306 -7.87 -13.81 9.42
C ASP A 306 -7.40 -12.76 10.43
N PRO A 307 -6.53 -13.10 11.40
CA PRO A 307 -5.99 -12.15 12.37
C PRO A 307 -5.36 -10.89 11.74
N ARG A 308 -4.85 -10.97 10.51
CA ARG A 308 -4.31 -9.84 9.76
C ARG A 308 -5.35 -8.75 9.53
N SER A 309 -6.63 -9.12 9.38
CA SER A 309 -7.72 -8.17 9.09
C SER A 309 -7.96 -7.18 10.23
N SER A 310 -7.64 -7.56 11.47
CA SER A 310 -7.88 -6.76 12.68
C SER A 310 -6.63 -6.60 13.55
N ARG A 311 -5.44 -6.72 12.96
CA ARG A 311 -4.19 -6.47 13.68
C ARG A 311 -4.05 -4.95 13.93
N PRO A 312 -3.78 -4.50 15.17
CA PRO A 312 -3.55 -3.08 15.43
C PRO A 312 -2.40 -2.52 14.58
N GLU A 313 -2.61 -1.33 14.03
CA GLU A 313 -1.59 -0.49 13.40
C GLU A 313 -1.18 0.64 14.37
N PRO A 314 0.06 1.17 14.29
CA PRO A 314 0.50 2.25 15.17
C PRO A 314 -0.06 3.63 14.73
N ASN A 315 -1.38 3.73 14.54
CA ASN A 315 -2.10 4.94 14.13
C ASN A 315 -3.58 4.90 14.60
N GLU A 316 -4.41 5.88 14.22
CA GLU A 316 -5.82 5.93 14.69
C GLU A 316 -6.64 4.71 14.22
N ARG A 317 -6.33 4.18 13.03
CA ARG A 317 -6.99 2.99 12.48
C ARG A 317 -6.73 1.72 13.28
N GLY A 318 -5.59 1.65 13.98
CA GLY A 318 -5.24 0.53 14.84
C GLY A 318 -5.90 0.54 16.22
N LYS A 319 -6.65 1.60 16.56
CA LYS A 319 -7.39 1.69 17.82
C LYS A 319 -8.81 1.16 17.61
N PRO A 320 -9.27 0.20 18.43
CA PRO A 320 -10.68 -0.20 18.41
C PRO A 320 -11.58 1.00 18.65
N SER A 321 -12.55 1.25 17.78
CA SER A 321 -13.53 2.32 17.99
C SER A 321 -14.61 1.95 19.01
N GLY A 322 -14.79 0.65 19.30
CA GLY A 322 -15.88 0.13 20.12
C GLY A 322 -17.24 0.12 19.41
N ILE A 323 -17.30 0.58 18.16
CA ILE A 323 -18.52 0.65 17.37
C ILE A 323 -18.71 -0.68 16.65
N VAL A 324 -19.68 -1.48 17.08
CA VAL A 324 -19.88 -2.87 16.62
C VAL A 324 -21.26 -3.11 15.99
N VAL A 325 -21.97 -2.05 15.61
CA VAL A 325 -23.36 -2.13 15.13
C VAL A 325 -23.51 -3.00 13.87
N LEU A 326 -22.52 -3.03 12.98
CA LEU A 326 -22.51 -3.91 11.81
C LEU A 326 -22.32 -5.38 12.23
N ASP A 327 -21.41 -5.64 13.17
CA ASP A 327 -21.15 -7.01 13.65
C ASP A 327 -22.38 -7.57 14.39
N GLU A 328 -23.04 -6.75 15.21
CA GLU A 328 -24.30 -7.08 15.88
C GLU A 328 -25.43 -7.34 14.88
N TYR A 329 -25.58 -6.48 13.86
CA TYR A 329 -26.57 -6.67 12.81
C TYR A 329 -26.35 -7.99 12.06
N VAL A 330 -25.11 -8.29 11.65
CA VAL A 330 -24.78 -9.54 10.96
C VAL A 330 -25.05 -10.74 11.86
N ALA A 331 -24.65 -10.68 13.14
CA ALA A 331 -24.90 -11.79 14.08
C ALA A 331 -26.39 -12.06 14.33
N ALA A 332 -27.23 -11.02 14.28
CA ALA A 332 -28.67 -11.15 14.48
C ALA A 332 -29.43 -11.63 13.23
N ASN A 333 -28.91 -11.35 12.03
CA ASN A 333 -29.65 -11.54 10.77
C ASN A 333 -29.06 -12.62 9.86
N TYR A 334 -27.84 -13.09 10.13
CA TYR A 334 -27.15 -14.11 9.34
C TYR A 334 -26.60 -15.22 10.22
N GLU A 335 -26.68 -16.47 9.76
CA GLU A 335 -26.08 -17.63 10.42
C GLU A 335 -24.99 -18.25 9.54
N ARG A 336 -23.95 -18.82 10.18
CA ARG A 336 -22.83 -19.44 9.47
C ARG A 336 -23.22 -20.83 8.96
N VAL A 337 -23.04 -21.05 7.66
CA VAL A 337 -23.28 -22.35 7.01
C VAL A 337 -21.99 -23.11 6.72
N ALA A 338 -20.88 -22.41 6.52
CA ALA A 338 -19.57 -23.02 6.27
C ALA A 338 -18.44 -22.21 6.91
N ARG A 339 -17.33 -22.91 7.18
CA ARG A 339 -16.04 -22.31 7.54
C ARG A 339 -14.94 -23.00 6.76
N ASN A 340 -14.28 -22.24 5.89
CA ASN A 340 -13.18 -22.72 5.07
C ASN A 340 -11.94 -21.91 5.42
N GLY A 341 -11.02 -22.47 6.21
CA GLY A 341 -9.87 -21.71 6.73
C GLY A 341 -10.32 -20.46 7.50
N TYR A 342 -9.95 -19.28 7.00
CA TYR A 342 -10.36 -17.99 7.58
C TYR A 342 -11.67 -17.42 7.03
N TYR A 343 -12.40 -18.14 6.18
CA TYR A 343 -13.63 -17.65 5.56
C TYR A 343 -14.87 -18.27 6.19
N ASP A 344 -15.63 -17.46 6.94
CA ASP A 344 -16.95 -17.85 7.45
C ASP A 344 -18.00 -17.41 6.41
N VAL A 345 -18.69 -18.38 5.79
CA VAL A 345 -19.80 -18.11 4.86
C VAL A 345 -21.10 -18.05 5.66
N LEU A 346 -21.82 -16.94 5.54
CA LEU A 346 -23.03 -16.64 6.30
C LEU A 346 -24.22 -16.48 5.35
N VAL A 347 -25.41 -16.96 5.74
CA VAL A 347 -26.66 -16.79 4.98
C VAL A 347 -27.74 -16.17 5.87
N PRO A 348 -28.76 -15.51 5.29
CA PRO A 348 -29.86 -14.94 6.07
C PRO A 348 -30.53 -15.98 6.97
N VAL A 349 -30.80 -15.62 8.23
CA VAL A 349 -31.59 -16.46 9.13
C VAL A 349 -33.00 -16.58 8.58
N THR A 350 -33.42 -17.78 8.20
CA THR A 350 -34.81 -18.03 7.81
C THR A 350 -35.67 -18.02 9.08
N SER A 351 -36.70 -17.17 9.10
CA SER A 351 -37.65 -17.00 10.22
C SER A 351 -38.56 -18.20 10.48
N THR A 352 -38.24 -19.38 9.93
CA THR A 352 -38.98 -20.64 10.10
C THR A 352 -38.54 -21.47 11.31
N ARG A 353 -37.51 -21.06 12.07
CA ARG A 353 -37.36 -21.57 13.45
C ARG A 353 -38.46 -20.97 14.31
N GLY A 354 -39.58 -21.70 14.40
CA GLY A 354 -40.64 -21.45 15.38
C GLY A 354 -40.08 -21.26 16.80
N PRO A 355 -40.86 -20.66 17.72
CA PRO A 355 -40.38 -20.28 19.04
C PRO A 355 -39.69 -21.48 19.69
N ARG A 356 -38.42 -21.29 20.07
CA ARG A 356 -37.71 -22.22 20.96
C ARG A 356 -38.57 -22.32 22.21
N SER A 357 -39.30 -23.43 22.35
CA SER A 357 -39.90 -23.82 23.61
C SER A 357 -38.77 -23.91 24.62
N GLY A 358 -38.71 -22.91 25.51
CA GLY A 358 -37.81 -22.94 26.65
C GLY A 358 -38.09 -24.20 27.47
N PRO A 359 -37.07 -24.74 28.16
CA PRO A 359 -37.28 -25.87 29.05
C PRO A 359 -38.31 -25.47 30.11
N ALA A 360 -39.36 -26.27 30.23
CA ALA A 360 -40.24 -26.21 31.39
C ALA A 360 -39.36 -26.44 32.63
N VAL A 361 -39.24 -25.42 33.46
CA VAL A 361 -38.62 -25.53 34.77
C VAL A 361 -39.58 -26.35 35.65
N PRO A 362 -39.07 -27.36 36.38
CA PRO A 362 -39.89 -28.23 37.23
C PRO A 362 -40.53 -27.50 38.41
#